data_AF-A0A2E6H1Y7-F1
#
_entry.id   AF-A0A2E6H1Y7-F1
#
_cell.length_a   1.000
_cell.length_b   1.000
_cell.length_c   1.000
_cell.angle_alpha   90.00
_cell.angle_beta   90.00
_cell.angle_gamma   90.00
#
_symmetry.space_group_name_H-M   'P 1'
#
loop_
_entity.id
_entity.type
_entity.pdbx_description
1 polymer ?
#
loop_
_entity_poly.entity_id
_entity_poly.type
_entity_poly.pdbx_seq_one_letter_code
_entity_poly.pdbx_strand_id
1 'polypeptide(L)'
;MLNSTEINQLGDIVNHTWGKSAEVNGRSVTCKLKDDIVSFRFQTIVHFASEIALREQVKALIDESMQILNDAVGDVKSQFKDRTGNTLKTSELSNRDNVELISATVNSPRKVAYYRRDIELEIQN
;
A
#
# COMPACT_ATOMS: atom_id res chain seq x y z
N MET A 1 -22.91 7.23 3.21
CA MET A 1 -22.78 6.65 1.87
C MET A 1 -22.45 7.77 0.90
N LEU A 2 -21.31 7.67 0.24
CA LEU A 2 -20.92 8.59 -0.83
C LEU A 2 -21.99 8.61 -1.92
N ASN A 3 -22.18 9.76 -2.54
CA ASN A 3 -23.06 9.85 -3.71
C ASN A 3 -22.40 9.23 -4.96
N SER A 4 -23.18 8.89 -5.98
CA SER A 4 -22.64 8.25 -7.19
C SER A 4 -21.56 9.07 -7.89
N THR A 5 -21.61 10.40 -7.81
CA THR A 5 -20.60 11.29 -8.38
C THR A 5 -19.29 11.21 -7.59
N GLU A 6 -19.36 11.19 -6.27
CA GLU A 6 -18.20 11.03 -5.37
C GLU A 6 -17.55 9.67 -5.52
N ILE A 7 -18.34 8.60 -5.69
CA ILE A 7 -17.83 7.24 -5.97
C ILE A 7 -17.07 7.23 -7.29
N ASN A 8 -17.61 7.86 -8.34
CA ASN A 8 -16.93 7.94 -9.64
C ASN A 8 -15.63 8.75 -9.54
N GLN A 9 -15.64 9.89 -8.85
CA GLN A 9 -14.42 10.70 -8.65
C GLN A 9 -13.36 9.97 -7.84
N LEU A 10 -13.76 9.25 -6.78
CA LEU A 10 -12.84 8.43 -6.00
C LEU A 10 -12.31 7.28 -6.84
N GLY A 11 -13.16 6.63 -7.63
CA GLY A 11 -12.76 5.62 -8.61
C GLY A 11 -11.73 6.14 -9.59
N ASP A 12 -11.89 7.35 -10.11
CA ASP A 12 -10.92 7.99 -11.01
C ASP A 12 -9.59 8.29 -10.29
N ILE A 13 -9.62 8.82 -9.07
CA ILE A 13 -8.41 9.07 -8.26
C ILE A 13 -7.65 7.76 -8.01
N VAL A 14 -8.37 6.71 -7.63
CA VAL A 14 -7.80 5.39 -7.35
C VAL A 14 -7.30 4.71 -8.62
N ASN A 15 -8.04 4.79 -9.73
CA ASN A 15 -7.64 4.22 -11.02
C ASN A 15 -6.46 4.94 -11.66
N HIS A 16 -6.32 6.26 -11.47
CA HIS A 16 -5.12 6.98 -11.90
C HIS A 16 -3.88 6.67 -11.05
N THR A 17 -4.05 5.99 -9.91
CA THR A 17 -2.93 5.42 -9.15
C THR A 17 -2.46 4.09 -9.76
N TRP A 18 -3.31 3.42 -10.55
CA TRP A 18 -2.94 2.22 -11.30
C TRP A 18 -2.03 2.62 -12.49
N GLY A 19 -0.72 2.44 -12.33
CA GLY A 19 0.30 2.85 -13.31
C GLY A 19 1.18 4.02 -12.86
N LYS A 20 0.79 4.74 -11.81
CA LYS A 20 1.72 5.46 -10.91
C LYS A 20 2.03 4.60 -9.70
N SER A 21 2.39 3.34 -9.92
CA SER A 21 3.25 2.65 -8.96
C SER A 21 4.50 3.53 -8.88
N ALA A 22 4.58 4.37 -7.85
CA ALA A 22 5.76 5.17 -7.63
C ALA A 22 6.85 4.17 -7.26
N GLU A 23 7.52 3.63 -8.27
CA GLU A 23 8.66 2.75 -8.12
C GLU A 23 9.81 3.61 -7.63
N VAL A 24 9.73 4.03 -6.38
CA VAL A 24 10.81 4.73 -5.71
C VAL A 24 11.70 3.66 -5.14
N ASN A 25 12.78 3.37 -5.86
CA ASN A 25 13.82 2.43 -5.41
C ASN A 25 13.29 0.99 -5.14
N GLY A 26 12.50 0.43 -6.07
CA GLY A 26 12.02 -0.97 -5.99
C GLY A 26 10.83 -1.22 -5.04
N ARG A 27 10.16 -0.14 -4.61
CA ARG A 27 8.95 -0.18 -3.79
C ARG A 27 7.73 0.12 -4.65
N SER A 28 6.65 -0.60 -4.45
CA SER A 28 5.41 -0.42 -5.19
C SER A 28 4.24 -0.21 -4.24
N VAL A 29 3.38 0.75 -4.56
CA VAL A 29 2.10 0.96 -3.88
C VAL A 29 0.98 0.75 -4.89
N THR A 30 -0.02 -0.03 -4.52
CA THR A 30 -1.25 -0.25 -5.31
C THR A 30 -2.45 0.16 -4.47
N CYS A 31 -3.39 0.88 -5.07
CA CYS A 31 -4.66 1.25 -4.45
C CYS A 31 -5.80 0.57 -5.20
N LYS A 32 -6.80 0.07 -4.46
CA LYS A 32 -8.01 -0.54 -5.01
C LYS A 32 -9.23 -0.03 -4.24
N LEU A 33 -10.29 0.29 -4.97
CA LEU A 33 -11.60 0.61 -4.40
C LEU A 33 -12.53 -0.54 -4.69
N LYS A 34 -13.19 -1.08 -3.67
CA LYS A 34 -14.25 -2.06 -3.80
C LYS A 34 -15.35 -1.72 -2.81
N ASP A 35 -16.56 -1.47 -3.32
CA ASP A 35 -17.71 -1.05 -2.52
C ASP A 35 -17.33 0.20 -1.69
N ASP A 36 -17.49 0.17 -0.37
CA ASP A 36 -17.10 1.24 0.56
C ASP A 36 -15.69 1.04 1.16
N ILE A 37 -14.88 0.13 0.60
CA ILE A 37 -13.55 -0.20 1.12
C ILE A 37 -12.47 0.22 0.13
N VAL A 38 -11.51 1.00 0.62
CA VAL A 38 -10.27 1.32 -0.09
C VAL A 38 -9.13 0.49 0.49
N SER A 39 -8.50 -0.32 -0.36
CA SER A 39 -7.36 -1.15 0.00
C SER A 39 -6.07 -0.57 -0.60
N PHE A 40 -5.08 -0.35 0.25
CA PHE A 40 -3.72 0.03 -0.15
C PHE A 40 -2.76 -1.13 0.10
N ARG A 41 -1.94 -1.45 -0.88
CA ARG A 41 -0.91 -2.48 -0.81
C ARG A 41 0.45 -1.90 -1.09
N PHE A 42 1.34 -1.98 -0.11
CA PHE A 42 2.77 -1.77 -0.29
C PHE A 42 3.46 -3.12 -0.60
N GLN A 43 4.41 -3.12 -1.51
CA GLN A 43 5.25 -4.27 -1.81
C GLN A 43 6.67 -3.84 -2.18
N THR A 44 7.67 -4.54 -1.63
CA THR A 44 9.08 -4.38 -1.99
C THR A 44 9.80 -5.72 -2.05
N ILE A 45 10.92 -5.77 -2.77
CA ILE A 45 11.79 -6.93 -2.86
C ILE A 45 12.93 -6.79 -1.85
N VAL A 46 13.11 -7.81 -1.03
CA VAL A 46 14.14 -7.88 0.01
C VAL A 46 15.16 -8.95 -0.37
N HIS A 47 16.43 -8.58 -0.30
CA HIS A 47 17.55 -9.48 -0.50
C HIS A 47 18.28 -9.72 0.80
N PHE A 48 18.52 -10.99 1.14
CA PHE A 48 19.17 -11.34 2.40
C PHE A 48 20.02 -12.59 2.26
N ALA A 49 21.08 -12.68 3.07
CA ALA A 49 21.95 -13.84 3.13
C ALA A 49 21.66 -14.75 4.35
N SER A 50 21.07 -14.19 5.39
CA SER A 50 20.70 -14.89 6.62
C SER A 50 19.34 -14.42 7.14
N GLU A 51 18.68 -15.25 7.94
CA GLU A 51 17.38 -14.88 8.55
C GLU A 51 17.51 -13.72 9.54
N ILE A 52 18.67 -13.56 10.18
CA ILE A 52 18.93 -12.43 11.07
C ILE A 52 18.92 -11.12 10.27
N ALA A 53 19.63 -11.09 9.13
CA ALA A 53 19.65 -9.93 8.24
C ALA A 53 18.26 -9.62 7.66
N LEU A 54 17.44 -10.64 7.42
CA LEU A 54 16.05 -10.44 7.01
C LEU A 54 15.23 -9.75 8.11
N ARG A 55 15.32 -10.24 9.36
CA ARG A 55 14.57 -9.66 10.49
C ARG A 55 14.92 -8.19 10.73
N GLU A 56 16.19 -7.81 10.60
CA GLU A 56 16.61 -6.42 10.74
C GLU A 56 16.05 -5.53 9.62
N GLN A 57 16.09 -5.99 8.37
CA GLN A 57 15.50 -5.27 7.25
C GLN A 57 13.99 -5.13 7.38
N VAL A 58 13.28 -6.18 7.80
CA VAL A 58 11.83 -6.16 7.98
C VAL A 58 11.42 -5.13 9.04
N LYS A 59 12.18 -4.97 10.13
CA LYS A 59 11.89 -3.93 11.14
C LYS A 59 11.90 -2.53 10.53
N ALA A 60 12.91 -2.20 9.72
CA ALA A 60 12.97 -0.91 9.04
C ALA A 60 11.84 -0.74 8.01
N LEU A 61 11.49 -1.83 7.30
CA LEU A 61 10.41 -1.83 6.31
C LEU A 61 9.02 -1.66 6.93
N ILE A 62 8.81 -2.08 8.17
CA ILE A 62 7.55 -1.87 8.88
C ILE A 62 7.26 -0.37 8.99
N ASP A 63 8.22 0.41 9.50
CA ASP A 63 8.06 1.85 9.68
C ASP A 63 7.96 2.58 8.33
N GLU A 64 8.83 2.21 7.38
CA GLU A 64 8.85 2.81 6.05
C GLU A 64 7.55 2.54 5.28
N SER A 65 7.05 1.31 5.32
CA SER A 65 5.80 0.94 4.64
C SER A 65 4.60 1.68 5.21
N MET A 66 4.55 1.88 6.52
CA MET A 66 3.50 2.68 7.16
C MET A 66 3.57 4.14 6.73
N GLN A 67 4.76 4.73 6.67
CA GLN A 67 4.92 6.11 6.22
C GLN A 67 4.43 6.28 4.77
N ILE A 68 4.90 5.42 3.86
CA ILE A 68 4.52 5.48 2.44
C ILE A 68 3.02 5.26 2.25
N LEU A 69 2.41 4.33 3.00
CA LEU A 69 0.98 4.07 2.92
C LEU A 69 0.16 5.24 3.47
N ASN A 70 0.61 5.86 4.58
CA ASN A 70 -0.04 7.04 5.13
C ASN A 70 0.02 8.23 4.17
N ASP A 71 1.17 8.43 3.50
CA ASP A 71 1.33 9.46 2.48
C ASP A 71 0.38 9.20 1.30
N ALA A 72 0.29 7.96 0.83
CA ALA A 72 -0.63 7.59 -0.25
C ALA A 72 -2.11 7.80 0.14
N VAL A 73 -2.50 7.48 1.39
CA VAL A 73 -3.84 7.77 1.91
C VAL A 73 -4.09 9.27 1.99
N GLY A 74 -3.10 10.04 2.44
CA GLY A 74 -3.15 11.50 2.49
C GLY A 74 -3.37 12.12 1.10
N ASP A 75 -2.63 11.64 0.11
CA ASP A 75 -2.73 12.08 -1.28
C ASP A 75 -4.12 11.80 -1.87
N VAL A 76 -4.67 10.60 -1.64
CA VAL A 76 -6.03 10.26 -2.10
C VAL A 76 -7.07 11.16 -1.43
N LYS A 77 -6.95 11.40 -0.12
CA LYS A 77 -7.86 12.30 0.62
C LYS A 77 -7.77 13.74 0.13
N SER A 78 -6.56 14.24 -0.14
CA SER A 78 -6.35 15.58 -0.69
C SER A 78 -6.98 15.71 -2.08
N GLN A 79 -6.68 14.78 -2.98
CA GLN A 79 -7.25 14.78 -4.34
C GLN A 79 -8.78 14.67 -4.32
N PHE A 80 -9.34 13.87 -3.41
CA PHE A 80 -10.79 13.77 -3.26
C PHE A 80 -11.39 15.10 -2.84
N LYS A 81 -10.78 15.77 -1.85
CA LYS A 81 -11.21 17.09 -1.38
C LYS A 81 -11.10 18.15 -2.47
N ASP A 82 -10.03 18.12 -3.26
CA ASP A 82 -9.82 19.08 -4.34
C ASP A 82 -10.85 18.92 -5.47
N ARG A 83 -11.30 17.69 -5.74
CA ARG A 83 -12.28 17.40 -6.80
C ARG A 83 -13.74 17.57 -6.36
N THR A 84 -14.06 17.27 -5.10
CA THR A 84 -15.45 17.21 -4.61
C THR A 84 -15.81 18.36 -3.66
N GLY A 85 -14.81 19.01 -3.07
CA GLY A 85 -14.98 19.97 -1.96
C GLY A 85 -15.26 19.30 -0.60
N ASN A 86 -15.50 17.98 -0.57
CA ASN A 86 -15.85 17.24 0.63
C ASN A 86 -14.64 16.53 1.25
N THR A 87 -14.67 16.30 2.56
CA THR A 87 -13.61 15.57 3.27
C THR A 87 -13.95 14.08 3.32
N LEU A 88 -13.05 13.24 2.80
CA LEU A 88 -13.17 11.79 2.90
C LEU A 88 -12.76 11.31 4.30
N LYS A 89 -13.70 10.83 5.11
CA LYS A 89 -13.40 10.16 6.37
C LYS A 89 -13.21 8.67 6.12
N THR A 90 -12.20 8.10 6.77
CA THR A 90 -11.89 6.68 6.63
C THR A 90 -11.58 6.09 8.00
N SER A 91 -12.09 4.90 8.29
CA SER A 91 -11.71 4.09 9.46
C SER A 91 -10.87 2.90 9.04
N GLU A 92 -9.85 2.57 9.81
CA GLU A 92 -9.03 1.38 9.55
C GLU A 92 -9.81 0.11 9.89
N LEU A 93 -9.96 -0.79 8.91
CA LEU A 93 -10.54 -2.12 9.09
C LEU A 93 -9.47 -3.18 9.33
N SER A 94 -8.38 -3.10 8.56
CA SER A 94 -7.30 -4.07 8.64
C SER A 94 -5.96 -3.46 8.29
N ASN A 95 -4.93 -3.97 8.92
CA ASN A 95 -3.55 -3.62 8.67
C ASN A 95 -2.68 -4.85 8.94
N ARG A 96 -2.13 -5.43 7.86
CA ARG A 96 -1.41 -6.71 7.91
C ARG A 96 -0.16 -6.63 7.07
N ASP A 97 0.92 -7.19 7.56
CA ASP A 97 2.16 -7.36 6.81
C ASP A 97 2.51 -8.85 6.65
N ASN A 98 3.30 -9.15 5.62
CA ASN A 98 3.76 -10.50 5.34
C ASN A 98 5.12 -10.48 4.62
N VAL A 99 5.92 -11.52 4.87
CA VAL A 99 7.15 -11.80 4.14
C VAL A 99 7.01 -13.13 3.40
N GLU A 100 7.07 -13.07 2.08
CA GLU A 100 6.94 -14.25 1.21
C GLU A 100 8.27 -14.55 0.53
N LEU A 101 8.85 -15.72 0.79
CA LEU A 101 10.07 -16.16 0.14
C LEU A 101 9.80 -16.53 -1.32
N ILE A 102 10.48 -15.88 -2.26
CA ILE A 102 10.30 -16.09 -3.71
C ILE A 102 11.21 -17.22 -4.19
N SER A 103 12.48 -17.15 -3.78
CA SER A 103 13.49 -18.11 -4.22
C SER A 103 14.60 -18.25 -3.19
N ALA A 104 14.88 -19.51 -2.86
CA ALA A 104 16.08 -19.94 -2.14
C ALA A 104 16.70 -21.09 -2.95
N THR A 105 17.43 -20.77 -4.00
CA THR A 105 18.24 -21.78 -4.68
C THR A 105 19.34 -22.25 -3.73
N VAL A 106 19.48 -23.58 -3.56
CA VAL A 106 20.45 -24.23 -2.65
C VAL A 106 21.90 -23.76 -2.90
N ASN A 107 22.20 -23.32 -4.12
CA ASN A 107 23.53 -22.90 -4.56
C ASN A 107 23.79 -21.38 -4.46
N SER A 108 22.82 -20.57 -4.05
CA SER A 108 23.00 -19.12 -3.88
C SER A 108 22.86 -18.75 -2.41
N PRO A 109 23.88 -18.10 -1.81
CA PRO A 109 23.76 -17.56 -0.46
C PRO A 109 22.74 -16.41 -0.39
N ARG A 110 22.43 -15.76 -1.52
CA ARG A 110 21.45 -14.67 -1.60
C ARG A 110 20.05 -15.23 -1.83
N LYS A 111 19.18 -15.03 -0.86
CA LYS A 111 17.75 -15.32 -0.90
C LYS A 111 16.97 -14.06 -1.26
N VAL A 112 15.79 -14.24 -1.84
CA VAL A 112 14.89 -13.14 -2.22
C VAL A 112 13.51 -13.38 -1.63
N ALA A 113 12.96 -12.37 -0.98
CA ALA A 113 11.59 -12.37 -0.47
C ALA A 113 10.85 -11.11 -0.91
N TYR A 114 9.52 -11.20 -1.02
CA TYR A 114 8.66 -10.03 -1.01
C TYR A 114 8.34 -9.67 0.43
N TYR A 115 8.45 -8.40 0.77
CA TYR A 115 7.73 -7.84 1.91
C TYR A 115 6.50 -7.12 1.37
N ARG A 116 5.33 -7.43 1.94
CA ARG A 116 4.04 -6.83 1.58
C ARG A 116 3.35 -6.30 2.82
N ARG A 117 2.65 -5.18 2.68
CA ARG A 117 1.75 -4.65 3.69
C ARG A 117 0.44 -4.22 3.05
N ASP A 118 -0.66 -4.68 3.61
CA ASP A 118 -2.02 -4.42 3.18
C ASP A 118 -2.74 -3.60 4.26
N ILE A 119 -3.31 -2.47 3.87
CA ILE A 119 -4.20 -1.66 4.71
C ILE A 119 -5.55 -1.57 4.02
N GLU A 120 -6.61 -1.87 4.77
CA GLU A 120 -7.99 -1.74 4.33
C GLU A 120 -8.67 -0.65 5.15
N LEU A 121 -9.24 0.33 4.46
CA LEU A 121 -9.93 1.46 5.05
C LEU A 121 -11.39 1.46 4.60
N GLU A 122 -12.31 1.54 5.55
CA GLU A 122 -13.73 1.76 5.29
C GLU A 122 -14.00 3.25 5.15
N ILE A 123 -14.75 3.64 4.13
CA ILE A 123 -15.18 5.01 3.91
C ILE A 123 -16.40 5.28 4.78
N GLN A 124 -16.31 6.32 5.62
CA GLN A 124 -17.42 6.79 6.44
C GLN A 124 -17.90 8.16 5.93
N ASN A 125 -19.22 8.37 5.91
CA ASN A 125 -19.81 9.70 5.74
C ASN A 125 -19.98 10.37 7.11
#